data_AF-A0A671N7T6-F1
#
_entry.id   AF-A0A671N7T6-F1
#
_cell.length_a   1.000
_cell.length_b   1.000
_cell.length_c   1.000
_cell.angle_alpha   90.00
_cell.angle_beta   90.00
_cell.angle_gamma   90.00
#
_symmetry.space_group_name_H-M   'P 1'
#
loop_
_entity.id
_entity.type
_entity.pdbx_description
1 polymer ?
#
loop_
_entity_poly.entity_id
_entity_poly.type
_entity_poly.pdbx_seq_one_letter_code
_entity_poly.pdbx_strand_id
1 'polypeptide(L)'
;MGIEDASMRNGRALSDQWADSVVVRPRTTEQHITVNERLVLGFAISILTLIVVTAIAITLRISFERITLSVSFERCAAESSGALAANGSSNSKWKQSRDGNISHRDSEDGQQPWRHLRLPATLRPRHYDLRLSVYMENFTFSGEVNIEFECVHSTKFIVLHTDRLLVEKVLVYSDSKKASAMRIQRRFHYQPKQVYVIALHREMKPLRTYKINITFHAHIEHELLGFFRSSYVLNGERRFLAVTQFSPTHARKAFPCFDEPIYKATFRVSLKHESSYQSLSNMPVEASTSDEDGWVTNHFSRTPRMSTYYLAWAVCNFTYREAVTDNGVVVSHILRSYYSRTLF
;
A
#
# COMPACT_ATOMS: atom_id res chain seq x y z
N MET A 1 -61.50 30.72 -11.31
CA MET A 1 -61.53 30.95 -9.85
C MET A 1 -60.64 29.93 -9.20
N GLY A 2 -59.49 30.19 -8.60
CA GLY A 2 -58.57 31.32 -8.44
C GLY A 2 -57.34 30.67 -7.77
N ILE A 3 -56.19 30.61 -8.46
CA ILE A 3 -54.97 31.40 -8.19
C ILE A 3 -54.81 31.80 -6.72
N GLU A 4 -53.82 31.21 -6.05
CA GLU A 4 -52.84 31.98 -5.26
C GLU A 4 -51.51 31.20 -5.15
N ASP A 5 -50.48 31.82 -5.72
CA ASP A 5 -49.05 31.56 -5.53
C ASP A 5 -48.61 32.10 -4.16
N ALA A 6 -47.71 31.39 -3.47
CA ALA A 6 -46.68 32.03 -2.64
C ALA A 6 -45.51 31.09 -2.37
N SER A 7 -44.41 31.36 -3.06
CA SER A 7 -43.07 30.96 -2.67
C SER A 7 -42.62 31.73 -1.42
N MET A 8 -41.86 31.08 -0.50
CA MET A 8 -40.58 31.61 -0.01
C MET A 8 -39.85 30.61 0.92
N ARG A 9 -38.53 30.61 0.72
CA ARG A 9 -37.47 29.96 1.51
C ARG A 9 -37.62 30.12 3.01
N ASN A 10 -37.26 29.07 3.76
CA ASN A 10 -36.21 29.19 4.78
C ASN A 10 -35.64 27.82 5.14
N GLY A 11 -34.32 27.68 4.94
CA GLY A 11 -33.56 26.56 5.45
C GLY A 11 -33.55 26.59 6.98
N ARG A 12 -33.95 25.49 7.58
CA ARG A 12 -33.57 25.15 8.95
C ARG A 12 -33.01 23.74 8.93
N ALA A 13 -31.75 23.65 9.33
CA ALA A 13 -31.03 22.42 9.58
C ALA A 13 -31.90 21.49 10.42
N LEU A 14 -32.15 20.30 9.90
CA LEU A 14 -32.61 19.19 10.72
C LEU A 14 -31.46 18.89 11.68
N SER A 15 -31.66 19.24 12.95
CA SER A 15 -30.77 18.89 14.04
C SER A 15 -30.73 17.36 14.13
N ASP A 16 -29.60 16.77 13.78
CA ASP A 16 -29.32 15.35 13.96
C ASP A 16 -29.36 15.03 15.46
N GLN A 17 -30.51 14.56 15.95
CA GLN A 17 -30.69 14.05 17.32
C GLN A 17 -29.79 12.83 17.63
N TRP A 18 -29.05 12.32 16.64
CA TRP A 18 -28.03 11.27 16.80
C TRP A 18 -26.68 11.80 17.27
N ALA A 19 -26.39 13.10 17.08
CA ALA A 19 -25.12 13.71 17.51
C ALA A 19 -25.05 13.91 19.03
N ASP A 20 -26.20 14.11 19.69
CA ASP A 20 -26.28 14.41 21.13
C ASP A 20 -26.29 13.15 22.03
N SER A 21 -26.41 11.95 21.46
CA SER A 21 -26.36 10.68 22.22
C SER A 21 -24.96 10.07 22.32
N VAL A 22 -23.92 10.72 21.78
CA VAL A 22 -22.54 10.25 21.93
C VAL A 22 -22.01 10.66 23.30
N VAL A 23 -22.30 9.85 24.32
CA VAL A 23 -21.58 9.91 25.58
C VAL A 23 -20.12 9.55 25.30
N VAL A 24 -19.26 10.56 25.34
CA VAL A 24 -17.80 10.40 25.32
C VAL A 24 -17.43 9.49 26.47
N ARG A 25 -16.99 8.26 26.19
CA ARG A 25 -16.39 7.40 27.21
C ARG A 25 -15.26 8.18 27.87
N PRO A 26 -15.17 8.21 29.21
CA PRO A 26 -14.00 8.75 29.89
C PRO A 26 -12.76 8.09 29.30
N ARG A 27 -11.78 8.89 28.89
CA ARG A 27 -10.45 8.37 28.58
C ARG A 27 -10.02 7.55 29.78
N THR A 28 -9.65 6.29 29.53
CA THR A 28 -9.01 5.44 30.53
C THR A 28 -7.93 6.27 31.20
N THR A 29 -8.10 6.51 32.50
CA THR A 29 -7.11 7.14 33.36
C THR A 29 -5.79 6.42 33.14
N GLU A 30 -4.76 7.20 32.82
CA GLU A 30 -3.39 6.73 32.65
C GLU A 30 -3.07 5.73 33.76
N GLN A 31 -2.85 4.47 33.38
CA GLN A 31 -2.14 3.57 34.26
C GLN A 31 -0.77 4.21 34.44
N HIS A 32 -0.50 4.67 35.66
CA HIS A 32 0.83 5.07 36.10
C HIS A 32 1.74 3.87 35.84
N ILE A 33 2.43 3.86 34.71
CA ILE A 33 3.50 2.92 34.46
C ILE A 33 4.57 3.33 35.45
N THR A 34 4.72 2.56 36.53
CA THR A 34 5.86 2.68 37.43
C THR A 34 7.07 2.22 36.65
N VAL A 35 7.61 3.12 35.82
CA VAL A 35 8.86 2.87 35.11
C VAL A 35 9.94 2.83 36.18
N ASN A 36 10.61 1.70 36.29
CA ASN A 36 11.65 1.52 37.28
C ASN A 36 12.77 2.53 37.00
N GLU A 37 12.93 3.55 37.84
CA GLU A 37 13.82 4.70 37.59
C GLU A 37 15.27 4.26 37.32
N ARG A 38 15.69 3.15 37.93
CA ARG A 38 16.99 2.52 37.71
C ARG A 38 17.15 1.94 36.29
N LEU A 39 16.07 1.45 35.70
CA LEU A 39 16.06 0.93 34.33
C LEU A 39 16.15 2.09 33.32
N VAL A 40 15.40 3.16 33.52
CA VAL A 40 15.44 4.35 32.65
C VAL A 40 16.82 5.00 32.69
N LEU A 41 17.39 5.14 33.88
CA LEU A 41 18.73 5.66 34.05
C LEU A 41 19.77 4.78 33.35
N GLY A 42 19.62 3.45 33.43
CA GLY A 42 20.47 2.50 32.69
C GLY A 42 20.40 2.67 31.17
N PHE A 43 19.20 2.81 30.61
CA PHE A 43 19.02 3.07 29.18
C PHE A 43 19.60 4.44 28.77
N ALA A 44 19.39 5.48 29.58
CA ALA A 44 19.92 6.82 29.31
C ALA A 44 21.46 6.83 29.27
N ILE A 45 22.10 6.16 30.24
CA ILE A 45 23.57 6.02 30.27
C ILE A 45 24.05 5.22 29.06
N SER A 46 23.39 4.11 28.70
CA SER A 46 23.76 3.30 27.54
C SER A 46 23.63 4.05 26.21
N ILE A 47 22.64 4.92 26.07
CA ILE A 47 22.46 5.73 24.86
C ILE A 47 23.54 6.81 24.80
N LEU A 48 23.84 7.45 25.93
CA LEU A 48 24.89 8.48 26.00
C LEU A 48 26.26 7.91 25.63
N THR A 49 26.62 6.74 26.16
CA THR A 49 27.90 6.08 25.82
C THR A 49 27.97 5.70 24.34
N LEU A 50 26.87 5.21 23.75
CA LEU A 50 26.81 4.91 22.31
C LEU A 50 27.02 6.17 21.45
N ILE A 51 26.41 7.29 21.82
CA ILE A 51 26.57 8.57 21.11
C ILE A 51 28.03 9.06 21.20
N VAL A 52 28.66 8.96 22.38
CA VAL A 52 30.06 9.36 22.55
C VAL A 52 31.00 8.48 21.71
N VAL A 53 30.82 7.16 21.73
CA VAL A 53 31.64 6.23 20.95
C VAL A 53 31.50 6.48 19.45
N THR A 54 30.28 6.71 18.97
CA THR A 54 30.04 7.01 17.55
C THR A 54 30.62 8.36 17.14
N ALA A 55 30.54 9.39 17.98
CA ALA A 55 31.16 10.69 17.73
C ALA A 55 32.70 10.59 17.68
N ILE A 56 33.32 9.79 18.56
CA ILE A 56 34.76 9.52 18.53
C ILE A 56 35.14 8.76 17.25
N ALA A 57 34.36 7.74 16.85
CA ALA A 57 34.61 6.99 15.62
C ALA A 57 34.53 7.88 14.36
N ILE A 58 33.56 8.81 14.32
CA ILE A 58 33.40 9.77 13.21
C ILE A 58 34.56 10.76 13.19
N THR A 59 34.97 11.31 14.34
CA THR A 59 36.11 12.24 14.40
C THR A 59 37.43 11.57 14.02
N LEU A 60 37.64 10.33 14.44
CA LEU A 60 38.79 9.53 14.01
C LEU A 60 38.76 9.23 12.50
N ARG A 61 37.59 8.93 11.92
CA ARG A 61 37.45 8.75 10.46
C ARG A 61 37.78 10.02 9.69
N ILE A 62 37.25 11.18 10.12
CA ILE A 62 37.53 12.47 9.46
C ILE A 62 39.02 12.82 9.58
N SER A 63 39.63 12.57 10.74
CA SER A 63 41.06 12.80 10.93
C SER A 63 41.92 11.86 10.06
N PHE A 64 41.52 10.59 9.92
CA PHE A 64 42.21 9.62 9.07
C PHE A 64 42.11 9.99 7.58
N GLU A 65 40.94 10.45 7.11
CA GLU A 65 40.77 10.94 5.73
C GLU A 65 41.61 12.20 5.48
N ARG A 66 41.73 13.11 6.45
CA ARG A 66 42.60 14.29 6.33
C ARG A 66 44.08 13.94 6.25
N ILE A 67 44.55 12.96 7.01
CA ILE A 67 45.94 12.46 6.93
C ILE A 67 46.19 11.78 5.57
N THR A 68 45.21 11.04 5.06
CA THR A 68 45.32 10.37 3.75
C THR A 68 45.40 11.39 2.60
N LEU A 69 44.67 12.51 2.71
CA LEU A 69 44.72 13.61 1.75
C LEU A 69 46.04 14.41 1.83
N SER A 70 46.62 14.62 3.03
CA SER A 70 47.91 15.31 3.14
C SER A 70 49.08 14.49 2.57
N VAL A 71 49.07 13.17 2.76
CA VAL A 71 50.06 12.25 2.15
C VAL A 71 49.91 12.19 0.62
N SER A 72 48.69 12.35 0.10
CA SER A 72 48.45 12.41 -1.35
C SER A 72 48.96 13.72 -1.98
N PHE A 73 48.96 14.82 -1.21
CA PHE A 73 49.42 16.13 -1.69
C PHE A 73 50.96 16.23 -1.77
N GLU A 74 51.70 15.60 -0.85
CA GLU A 74 53.17 15.54 -0.94
C GLU A 74 53.68 14.70 -2.13
N ARG A 75 52.87 13.79 -2.66
CA ARG A 75 53.22 12.98 -3.84
C ARG A 75 53.05 13.73 -5.17
N CYS A 76 52.24 14.80 -5.21
CA CYS A 76 52.02 15.61 -6.41
C CYS A 76 52.97 16.82 -6.53
N ALA A 77 53.64 17.22 -5.44
CA ALA A 77 54.59 18.34 -5.45
C ALA A 77 55.97 17.99 -6.06
N ALA A 78 56.25 16.71 -6.33
CA ALA A 78 57.54 16.26 -6.88
C ALA A 78 57.60 16.19 -8.42
N GLU A 79 56.50 16.45 -9.14
CA GLU A 79 56.41 16.17 -10.59
C GLU A 79 56.17 17.38 -11.50
N SER A 80 56.22 18.62 -11.01
CA SER A 80 56.05 19.81 -11.86
C SER A 80 57.18 20.82 -11.73
N SER A 81 58.40 20.40 -12.06
CA SER A 81 59.52 21.30 -12.41
C SER A 81 59.79 21.19 -13.91
N GLY A 82 59.07 21.94 -14.73
CA GLY A 82 59.37 22.02 -16.17
C GLY A 82 58.21 22.50 -17.03
N ALA A 83 58.01 23.82 -17.10
CA ALA A 83 57.70 24.59 -18.31
C ALA A 83 57.17 25.98 -17.94
N LEU A 84 58.05 26.98 -18.05
CA LEU A 84 57.72 28.40 -18.13
C LEU A 84 57.50 28.75 -19.62
N ALA A 85 56.49 29.56 -19.94
CA ALA A 85 56.65 30.85 -20.65
C ALA A 85 55.32 31.49 -21.12
N ALA A 86 55.26 32.81 -20.88
CA ALA A 86 54.58 33.89 -21.62
C ALA A 86 53.03 33.89 -21.67
N ASN A 87 52.30 34.69 -20.88
CA ASN A 87 52.18 36.16 -20.79
C ASN A 87 51.18 36.77 -21.82
N GLY A 88 50.20 37.55 -21.35
CA GLY A 88 49.30 38.31 -22.24
C GLY A 88 47.94 38.76 -21.67
N SER A 89 47.96 39.63 -20.66
CA SER A 89 46.99 40.71 -20.32
C SER A 89 45.64 40.82 -21.07
N SER A 90 44.52 40.95 -20.34
CA SER A 90 43.84 42.25 -20.12
C SER A 90 42.35 42.14 -19.68
N ASN A 91 42.11 42.70 -18.51
CA ASN A 91 41.04 43.62 -18.08
C ASN A 91 39.54 43.46 -18.45
N SER A 92 38.74 43.59 -17.37
CA SER A 92 37.43 44.23 -17.26
C SER A 92 36.16 43.43 -17.63
N LYS A 93 35.24 43.36 -16.65
CA LYS A 93 33.92 44.05 -16.65
C LYS A 93 32.85 43.18 -16.01
N TRP A 94 32.58 43.45 -14.74
CA TRP A 94 31.40 42.94 -14.05
C TRP A 94 30.14 43.53 -14.69
N LYS A 95 29.34 42.68 -15.34
CA LYS A 95 27.95 42.96 -15.69
C LYS A 95 27.07 41.89 -15.03
N GLN A 96 26.32 42.34 -14.06
CA GLN A 96 25.23 41.63 -13.41
C GLN A 96 24.14 41.39 -14.46
N SER A 97 24.00 40.13 -14.91
CA SER A 97 22.89 39.71 -15.76
C SER A 97 22.10 38.67 -14.98
N ARG A 98 20.89 39.09 -14.62
CA ARG A 98 19.87 38.33 -13.92
C ARG A 98 19.12 37.52 -14.97
N ASP A 99 19.60 36.32 -15.27
CA ASP A 99 18.87 35.32 -16.02
C ASP A 99 19.25 33.93 -15.51
N GLY A 100 18.25 33.19 -15.05
CA GLY A 100 18.41 31.90 -14.40
C GLY A 100 17.20 31.00 -14.64
N ASN A 101 16.87 30.82 -15.92
CA ASN A 101 16.50 29.54 -16.54
C ASN A 101 15.73 28.53 -15.63
N ILE A 102 14.47 28.85 -15.32
CA ILE A 102 13.47 27.88 -14.82
C ILE A 102 12.67 27.41 -16.04
N SER A 103 13.23 26.53 -16.85
CA SER A 103 12.48 25.88 -17.94
C SER A 103 13.03 24.53 -18.40
N HIS A 104 14.12 24.03 -17.81
CA HIS A 104 14.73 22.76 -18.21
C HIS A 104 14.49 21.58 -17.24
N ARG A 105 13.76 21.76 -16.13
CA ARG A 105 13.41 20.65 -15.21
C ARG A 105 12.05 20.01 -15.51
N ASP A 106 11.10 20.75 -16.09
CA ASP A 106 9.73 20.24 -16.29
C ASP A 106 9.61 19.27 -17.48
N SER A 107 10.61 19.25 -18.38
CA SER A 107 10.60 18.40 -19.59
C SER A 107 11.00 16.94 -19.34
N GLU A 108 11.78 16.63 -18.30
CA GLU A 108 12.08 15.24 -17.91
C GLU A 108 10.99 14.65 -16.99
N ASP A 109 10.27 15.50 -16.27
CA ASP A 109 9.31 15.10 -15.23
C ASP A 109 8.03 14.47 -15.81
N GLY A 110 7.69 14.82 -17.07
CA GLY A 110 6.63 14.17 -17.85
C GLY A 110 7.02 12.82 -18.47
N GLN A 111 8.31 12.45 -18.51
CA GLN A 111 8.76 11.21 -19.15
C GLN A 111 8.73 9.99 -18.24
N GLN A 112 8.74 10.17 -16.91
CA GLN A 112 8.81 9.08 -15.93
C GLN A 112 7.77 9.25 -14.80
N PRO A 113 6.47 9.05 -15.10
CA PRO A 113 5.37 9.30 -14.16
C PRO A 113 5.48 8.56 -12.81
N TRP A 114 6.27 7.49 -12.72
CA TRP A 114 6.48 6.68 -11.51
C TRP A 114 7.50 7.26 -10.52
N ARG A 115 8.21 8.36 -10.86
CA ARG A 115 9.14 9.03 -9.92
C ARG A 115 8.41 9.87 -8.86
N HIS A 116 7.17 10.25 -9.16
CA HIS A 116 6.31 11.01 -8.26
C HIS A 116 5.86 10.18 -7.06
N LEU A 117 5.59 10.85 -5.93
CA LEU A 117 5.06 10.19 -4.74
C LEU A 117 3.62 9.69 -4.94
N ARG A 118 2.83 10.45 -5.71
CA ARG A 118 1.43 10.14 -6.02
C ARG A 118 1.34 9.46 -7.37
N LEU A 119 0.38 8.55 -7.51
CA LEU A 119 0.07 7.93 -8.78
C LEU A 119 -0.42 8.99 -9.79
N PRO A 120 -0.06 8.85 -11.07
CA PRO A 120 -0.60 9.71 -12.12
C PRO A 120 -2.13 9.61 -12.19
N ALA A 121 -2.79 10.76 -12.29
CA ALA A 121 -4.25 10.84 -12.47
C ALA A 121 -4.73 10.46 -13.90
N THR A 122 -3.90 9.73 -14.66
CA THR A 122 -4.20 9.32 -16.03
C THR A 122 -5.13 8.12 -16.09
N LEU A 123 -5.15 7.27 -15.06
CA LEU A 123 -5.96 6.06 -15.00
C LEU A 123 -6.87 6.07 -13.78
N ARG A 124 -8.10 5.57 -13.94
CA ARG A 124 -9.10 5.48 -12.87
C ARG A 124 -9.65 4.06 -12.76
N PRO A 125 -9.42 3.32 -11.65
CA PRO A 125 -9.98 1.99 -11.48
C PRO A 125 -11.50 2.05 -11.31
N ARG A 126 -12.17 1.00 -11.80
CA ARG A 126 -13.63 0.82 -11.75
C ARG A 126 -14.00 -0.45 -10.98
N HIS A 127 -13.32 -1.54 -11.26
CA HIS A 127 -13.60 -2.84 -10.66
C HIS A 127 -12.33 -3.68 -10.48
N TYR A 128 -12.31 -4.48 -9.42
CA TYR A 128 -11.31 -5.49 -9.16
C TYR A 128 -12.02 -6.84 -8.99
N ASP A 129 -11.63 -7.84 -9.76
CA ASP A 129 -11.89 -9.26 -9.48
C ASP A 129 -10.58 -9.86 -8.95
N LEU A 130 -10.56 -10.17 -7.66
CA LEU A 130 -9.40 -10.64 -6.92
C LEU A 130 -9.61 -12.09 -6.51
N ARG A 131 -8.74 -12.97 -7.00
CA ARG A 131 -8.76 -14.40 -6.68
C ARG A 131 -7.48 -14.75 -5.96
N LEU A 132 -7.58 -15.29 -4.76
CA LEU A 132 -6.44 -15.63 -3.91
C LEU A 132 -6.50 -17.09 -3.52
N SER A 133 -5.36 -17.78 -3.59
CA SER A 133 -5.18 -19.10 -2.99
C SER A 133 -4.24 -18.97 -1.81
N VAL A 134 -4.71 -19.35 -0.63
CA VAL A 134 -4.00 -19.15 0.65
C VAL A 134 -3.49 -20.49 1.16
N TYR A 135 -2.18 -20.59 1.34
CA TYR A 135 -1.50 -21.79 1.82
C TYR A 135 -1.03 -21.57 3.26
N MET A 136 -1.75 -22.14 4.21
CA MET A 136 -1.50 -21.91 5.64
C MET A 136 -0.31 -22.71 6.18
N GLU A 137 0.07 -23.83 5.54
CA GLU A 137 1.22 -24.66 5.95
C GLU A 137 2.57 -23.94 5.78
N ASN A 138 2.78 -23.32 4.62
CA ASN A 138 4.02 -22.63 4.27
C ASN A 138 3.91 -21.10 4.39
N PHE A 139 2.73 -20.59 4.76
CA PHE A 139 2.42 -19.17 4.90
C PHE A 139 2.74 -18.38 3.63
N THR A 140 2.23 -18.88 2.51
CA THR A 140 2.29 -18.20 1.21
C THR A 140 0.90 -18.02 0.65
N PHE A 141 0.79 -17.14 -0.33
CA PHE A 141 -0.42 -17.04 -1.12
C PHE A 141 -0.09 -16.66 -2.56
N SER A 142 -0.91 -17.18 -3.47
CA SER A 142 -0.91 -16.82 -4.88
C SER A 142 -2.17 -16.02 -5.20
N GLY A 143 -2.08 -15.13 -6.18
CA GLY A 143 -3.17 -14.25 -6.52
C GLY A 143 -3.25 -13.95 -8.00
N GLU A 144 -4.47 -13.80 -8.47
CA GLU A 144 -4.80 -13.22 -9.77
C GLU A 144 -5.71 -12.02 -9.52
N VAL A 145 -5.26 -10.84 -9.98
CA VAL A 145 -6.08 -9.62 -9.94
C VAL A 145 -6.41 -9.17 -11.36
N ASN A 146 -7.71 -9.02 -11.61
CA ASN A 146 -8.27 -8.45 -12.82
C ASN A 146 -8.80 -7.05 -12.50
N ILE A 147 -8.10 -6.02 -12.95
CA ILE A 147 -8.47 -4.63 -12.72
C ILE A 147 -9.07 -4.06 -13.99
N GLU A 148 -10.34 -3.64 -13.91
CA GLU A 148 -10.98 -2.82 -14.92
C GLU A 148 -10.75 -1.35 -14.58
N PHE A 149 -10.26 -0.58 -15.54
CA PHE A 149 -9.96 0.83 -15.35
C PHE A 149 -10.25 1.64 -16.61
N GLU A 150 -10.49 2.92 -16.42
CA GLU A 150 -10.70 3.89 -17.49
C GLU A 150 -9.44 4.74 -17.68
N CYS A 151 -9.06 4.96 -18.93
CA CYS A 151 -8.02 5.90 -19.28
C CYS A 151 -8.61 7.31 -19.36
N VAL A 152 -8.27 8.20 -18.44
CA VAL A 152 -8.75 9.59 -18.38
C VAL A 152 -7.97 10.47 -19.36
N HIS A 153 -6.65 10.32 -19.39
CA HIS A 153 -5.74 11.06 -20.26
C HIS A 153 -4.84 10.10 -21.03
N SER A 154 -4.51 10.41 -22.28
CA SER A 154 -3.71 9.53 -23.15
C SER A 154 -2.40 9.17 -22.48
N THR A 155 -2.10 7.89 -22.38
CA THR A 155 -0.86 7.43 -21.76
C THR A 155 -0.49 6.04 -22.23
N LYS A 156 0.82 5.75 -22.24
CA LYS A 156 1.38 4.42 -22.45
C LYS A 156 1.75 3.71 -21.16
N PHE A 157 1.59 4.35 -20.01
CA PHE A 157 2.05 3.83 -18.73
C PHE A 157 0.89 3.46 -17.81
N ILE A 158 0.95 2.26 -17.25
CA ILE A 158 0.15 1.83 -16.10
C ILE A 158 1.11 1.77 -14.91
N VAL A 159 0.81 2.53 -13.85
CA VAL A 159 1.59 2.57 -12.62
C VAL A 159 0.68 2.14 -11.47
N LEU A 160 1.05 1.06 -10.78
CA LEU A 160 0.30 0.49 -9.66
C LEU A 160 1.20 0.41 -8.44
N HIS A 161 0.65 0.51 -7.23
CA HIS A 161 1.40 0.22 -6.03
C HIS A 161 1.60 -1.29 -5.86
N THR A 162 2.82 -1.69 -5.54
CA THR A 162 3.21 -3.07 -5.21
C THR A 162 4.35 -3.04 -4.20
N ASP A 163 4.27 -3.84 -3.15
CA ASP A 163 5.34 -4.00 -2.16
C ASP A 163 5.48 -5.48 -1.81
N ARG A 164 6.70 -6.04 -1.88
CA ARG A 164 6.98 -7.45 -1.54
C ARG A 164 6.11 -8.51 -2.26
N LEU A 165 5.67 -8.20 -3.48
CA LEU A 165 4.94 -9.14 -4.36
C LEU A 165 5.82 -9.58 -5.53
N LEU A 166 5.86 -10.89 -5.80
CA LEU A 166 6.49 -11.43 -7.00
C LEU A 166 5.47 -11.44 -8.16
N VAL A 167 5.63 -10.55 -9.13
CA VAL A 167 4.75 -10.48 -10.30
C VAL A 167 5.25 -11.42 -11.41
N GLU A 168 4.48 -12.45 -11.73
CA GLU A 168 4.84 -13.45 -12.75
C GLU A 168 4.33 -13.07 -14.14
N LYS A 169 3.02 -12.81 -14.22
CA LYS A 169 2.31 -12.62 -15.48
C LYS A 169 1.52 -11.33 -15.46
N VAL A 170 1.56 -10.60 -16.57
CA VAL A 170 0.83 -9.36 -16.78
C VAL A 170 0.27 -9.38 -18.19
N LEU A 171 -1.03 -9.24 -18.32
CA LEU A 171 -1.73 -9.12 -19.59
C LEU A 171 -2.61 -7.87 -19.56
N VAL A 172 -2.61 -7.09 -20.64
CA VAL A 172 -3.42 -5.88 -20.76
C VAL A 172 -4.33 -6.03 -21.96
N TYR A 173 -5.60 -5.74 -21.80
CA TYR A 173 -6.63 -5.88 -22.83
C TYR A 173 -7.33 -4.54 -23.06
N SER A 174 -7.62 -4.25 -24.32
CA SER A 174 -8.55 -3.18 -24.67
C SER A 174 -9.96 -3.74 -24.71
N ASP A 175 -10.93 -2.98 -24.21
CA ASP A 175 -12.36 -3.34 -24.20
C ASP A 175 -13.02 -3.40 -25.59
N SER A 176 -12.24 -3.36 -26.68
CA SER A 176 -12.79 -3.50 -28.03
C SER A 176 -13.24 -4.94 -28.25
N LYS A 177 -14.44 -5.13 -28.83
CA LYS A 177 -15.04 -6.42 -29.23
C LYS A 177 -14.13 -7.35 -30.06
N LYS A 178 -12.95 -6.88 -30.50
CA LYS A 178 -11.82 -7.67 -30.99
C LYS A 178 -10.71 -7.65 -29.93
N ALA A 179 -10.85 -8.51 -28.91
CA ALA A 179 -10.00 -8.54 -27.71
C ALA A 179 -8.59 -9.09 -27.99
N SER A 180 -7.76 -8.32 -28.69
CA SER A 180 -6.33 -8.61 -28.77
C SER A 180 -5.61 -7.98 -27.58
N ALA A 181 -4.71 -8.74 -26.94
CA ALA A 181 -3.87 -8.23 -25.88
C ALA A 181 -3.00 -7.07 -26.37
N MET A 182 -2.94 -5.98 -25.60
CA MET A 182 -2.04 -4.88 -25.87
C MET A 182 -0.59 -5.33 -25.62
N ARG A 183 0.29 -5.01 -26.58
CA ARG A 183 1.70 -5.36 -26.48
C ARG A 183 2.40 -4.53 -25.39
N ILE A 184 2.95 -5.23 -24.40
CA ILE A 184 3.78 -4.64 -23.35
C ILE A 184 5.20 -4.48 -23.90
N GLN A 185 5.74 -3.26 -23.82
CA GLN A 185 7.11 -2.95 -24.23
C GLN A 185 8.10 -3.32 -23.11
N ARG A 186 7.80 -2.94 -21.88
CA ARG A 186 8.61 -3.26 -20.70
C ARG A 186 7.76 -3.20 -19.43
N ARG A 187 8.17 -3.95 -18.40
CA ARG A 187 7.59 -3.90 -17.07
C ARG A 187 8.69 -4.05 -16.02
N PHE A 188 8.58 -3.34 -14.90
CA PHE A 188 9.60 -3.38 -13.85
C PHE A 188 9.04 -2.85 -12.52
N HIS A 189 9.66 -3.27 -11.42
CA HIS A 189 9.44 -2.67 -10.10
C HIS A 189 10.30 -1.41 -9.95
N TYR A 190 9.71 -0.33 -9.45
CA TYR A 190 10.40 0.86 -8.99
C TYR A 190 10.28 0.93 -7.46
N GLN A 191 11.21 0.24 -6.80
CA GLN A 191 11.24 0.03 -5.35
C GLN A 191 11.20 1.33 -4.51
N PRO A 192 11.88 2.44 -4.87
CA PRO A 192 11.87 3.65 -4.05
C PRO A 192 10.48 4.26 -3.80
N LYS A 193 9.49 3.94 -4.66
CA LYS A 193 8.10 4.38 -4.52
C LYS A 193 7.11 3.23 -4.34
N GLN A 194 7.60 1.99 -4.21
CA GLN A 194 6.78 0.79 -4.12
C GLN A 194 5.73 0.72 -5.23
N VAL A 195 6.16 0.96 -6.47
CA VAL A 195 5.29 0.88 -7.64
C VAL A 195 5.80 -0.13 -8.65
N TYR A 196 4.87 -0.70 -9.40
CA TYR A 196 5.11 -1.52 -10.57
C TYR A 196 4.67 -0.77 -11.81
N VAL A 197 5.59 -0.66 -12.76
CA VAL A 197 5.42 0.13 -13.97
C VAL A 197 5.27 -0.81 -15.16
N ILE A 198 4.22 -0.61 -15.94
CA ILE A 198 3.99 -1.32 -17.19
C ILE A 198 3.93 -0.29 -18.31
N ALA A 199 4.88 -0.35 -19.23
CA ALA A 199 4.91 0.49 -20.41
C ALA A 199 4.40 -0.29 -21.61
N LEU A 200 3.36 0.22 -22.25
CA LEU A 200 2.73 -0.33 -23.44
C LEU A 200 3.41 0.23 -24.71
N HIS A 201 3.37 -0.54 -25.78
CA HIS A 201 3.87 -0.10 -27.08
C HIS A 201 2.98 0.97 -27.74
N ARG A 202 1.68 0.94 -27.44
CA ARG A 202 0.69 1.89 -27.96
C ARG A 202 0.01 2.59 -26.79
N GLU A 203 -0.32 3.85 -26.99
CA GLU A 203 -1.07 4.62 -26.00
C GLU A 203 -2.48 4.08 -25.83
N MET A 204 -2.94 4.09 -24.58
CA MET A 204 -4.33 3.93 -24.23
C MET A 204 -5.05 5.25 -24.53
N LYS A 205 -6.16 5.18 -25.25
CA LYS A 205 -6.92 6.37 -25.66
C LYS A 205 -7.78 6.86 -24.49
N PRO A 206 -7.94 8.19 -24.33
CA PRO A 206 -8.86 8.77 -23.36
C PRO A 206 -10.28 8.22 -23.48
N LEU A 207 -11.01 8.23 -22.37
CA LEU A 207 -12.42 7.83 -22.23
C LEU A 207 -12.73 6.40 -22.70
N ARG A 208 -11.72 5.52 -22.67
CA ARG A 208 -11.87 4.09 -22.95
C ARG A 208 -11.55 3.24 -21.73
N THR A 209 -12.23 2.11 -21.66
CA THR A 209 -12.02 1.09 -20.64
C THR A 209 -10.96 0.08 -21.09
N TYR A 210 -10.18 -0.38 -20.13
CA TYR A 210 -9.14 -1.36 -20.29
C TYR A 210 -9.20 -2.34 -19.13
N LYS A 211 -8.67 -3.54 -19.34
CA LYS A 211 -8.52 -4.56 -18.30
C LYS A 211 -7.07 -4.96 -18.20
N ILE A 212 -6.56 -5.05 -16.97
CA ILE A 212 -5.25 -5.62 -16.69
C ILE A 212 -5.42 -6.84 -15.79
N ASN A 213 -4.81 -7.94 -16.20
CA ASN A 213 -4.72 -9.18 -15.46
C ASN A 213 -3.28 -9.33 -14.95
N ILE A 214 -3.12 -9.53 -13.64
CA ILE A 214 -1.82 -9.72 -13.01
C ILE A 214 -1.86 -10.98 -12.15
N THR A 215 -0.94 -11.90 -12.40
CA THR A 215 -0.69 -13.07 -11.55
C THR A 215 0.55 -12.80 -10.70
N PHE A 216 0.45 -13.06 -9.40
CA PHE A 216 1.50 -12.77 -8.44
C PHE A 216 1.52 -13.79 -7.30
N HIS A 217 2.65 -13.84 -6.59
CA HIS A 217 2.84 -14.65 -5.39
C HIS A 217 3.51 -13.83 -4.29
N ALA A 218 3.22 -14.16 -3.04
CA ALA A 218 3.85 -13.53 -1.90
C ALA A 218 3.78 -14.40 -0.64
N HIS A 219 4.54 -14.00 0.37
CA HIS A 219 4.46 -14.56 1.71
C HIS A 219 3.37 -13.87 2.52
N ILE A 220 2.70 -14.63 3.37
CA ILE A 220 1.84 -14.06 4.41
C ILE A 220 2.75 -13.45 5.47
N GLU A 221 2.64 -12.13 5.64
CA GLU A 221 3.54 -11.33 6.45
C GLU A 221 3.52 -11.73 7.93
N HIS A 222 4.62 -11.51 8.63
CA HIS A 222 4.66 -11.64 10.10
C HIS A 222 4.36 -10.31 10.81
N GLU A 223 4.40 -9.19 10.08
CA GLU A 223 4.05 -7.85 10.53
C GLU A 223 2.51 -7.72 10.63
N LEU A 224 1.97 -6.96 11.58
CA LEU A 224 0.51 -6.76 11.74
C LEU A 224 -0.13 -5.86 10.65
N LEU A 225 0.45 -5.80 9.45
CA LEU A 225 0.11 -4.88 8.36
C LEU A 225 0.17 -5.62 7.02
N GLY A 226 -0.74 -5.31 6.10
CA GLY A 226 -0.88 -6.03 4.84
C GLY A 226 -1.71 -7.29 5.03
N PHE A 227 -1.38 -8.37 4.33
CA PHE A 227 -1.96 -9.69 4.59
C PHE A 227 -0.99 -10.50 5.45
N PHE A 228 -1.35 -10.71 6.71
CA PHE A 228 -0.43 -11.20 7.73
C PHE A 228 -0.99 -12.35 8.53
N ARG A 229 -0.11 -13.12 9.17
CA ARG A 229 -0.46 -14.25 10.02
C ARG A 229 -0.40 -13.87 11.50
N SER A 230 -1.37 -14.34 12.25
CA SER A 230 -1.37 -14.34 13.71
C SER A 230 -1.55 -15.77 14.22
N SER A 231 -1.29 -16.01 15.50
CA SER A 231 -1.42 -17.34 16.10
C SER A 231 -2.03 -17.29 17.49
N TYR A 232 -2.62 -18.41 17.89
CA TYR A 232 -3.29 -18.55 19.16
C TYR A 232 -3.17 -19.99 19.66
N VAL A 233 -3.09 -20.21 20.97
CA VAL A 233 -3.04 -21.57 21.58
C VAL A 233 -4.42 -22.06 22.04
N LEU A 234 -4.94 -23.12 21.43
CA LEU A 234 -6.19 -23.77 21.83
C LEU A 234 -5.89 -25.22 22.23
N ASN A 235 -6.27 -25.64 23.44
CA ASN A 235 -6.00 -26.99 23.96
C ASN A 235 -4.52 -27.40 23.88
N GLY A 236 -3.60 -26.46 24.11
CA GLY A 236 -2.15 -26.70 24.01
C GLY A 236 -1.59 -26.70 22.58
N GLU A 237 -2.45 -26.67 21.55
CA GLU A 237 -2.06 -26.62 20.15
C GLU A 237 -2.01 -25.18 19.63
N ARG A 238 -0.91 -24.80 18.97
CA ARG A 238 -0.79 -23.51 18.29
C ARG A 238 -1.52 -23.57 16.94
N ARG A 239 -2.50 -22.69 16.78
CA ARG A 239 -3.27 -22.50 15.55
C ARG A 239 -2.96 -21.15 14.94
N PHE A 240 -2.99 -21.08 13.62
CA PHE A 240 -2.72 -19.87 12.87
C PHE A 240 -3.99 -19.32 12.22
N LEU A 241 -4.00 -18.01 12.01
CA LEU A 241 -4.97 -17.32 11.17
C LEU A 241 -4.22 -16.34 10.27
N ALA A 242 -4.78 -16.06 9.11
CA ALA A 242 -4.32 -15.01 8.22
C ALA A 242 -5.40 -13.93 8.11
N VAL A 243 -5.01 -12.66 8.22
CA VAL A 243 -5.94 -11.53 8.25
C VAL A 243 -5.30 -10.31 7.59
N THR A 244 -6.13 -9.43 7.07
CA THR A 244 -5.68 -8.19 6.43
C THR A 244 -5.81 -6.97 7.33
N GLN A 245 -4.80 -6.10 7.30
CA GLN A 245 -4.85 -4.73 7.82
C GLN A 245 -4.22 -3.78 6.79
N PHE A 246 -5.04 -3.10 6.00
CA PHE A 246 -4.56 -2.30 4.86
C PHE A 246 -4.38 -0.82 5.13
N SER A 247 -5.06 -0.26 6.13
CA SER A 247 -4.91 1.15 6.44
C SER A 247 -3.51 1.47 7.00
N PRO A 248 -2.82 2.52 6.51
CA PRO A 248 -3.25 3.43 5.45
C PRO A 248 -2.84 3.01 4.02
N THR A 249 -1.72 2.30 3.84
CA THR A 249 -1.10 2.05 2.53
C THR A 249 -0.53 0.63 2.39
N HIS A 250 -1.19 -0.35 2.98
CA HIS A 250 -0.70 -1.73 3.03
C HIS A 250 -1.48 -2.70 2.12
N ALA A 251 -2.51 -2.25 1.39
CA ALA A 251 -3.16 -3.09 0.37
C ALA A 251 -2.15 -3.52 -0.72
N ARG A 252 -1.19 -2.64 -1.03
CA ARG A 252 -0.08 -2.92 -1.98
C ARG A 252 0.83 -4.10 -1.59
N LYS A 253 0.79 -4.54 -0.32
CA LYS A 253 1.50 -5.74 0.17
C LYS A 253 0.75 -7.04 -0.10
N ALA A 254 -0.55 -6.95 -0.43
CA ALA A 254 -1.40 -8.10 -0.66
C ALA A 254 -1.74 -8.30 -2.15
N PHE A 255 -1.85 -7.22 -2.93
CA PHE A 255 -2.09 -7.31 -4.37
C PHE A 255 -1.69 -6.01 -5.07
N PRO A 256 -1.30 -6.06 -6.37
CA PRO A 256 -1.03 -4.86 -7.15
C PRO A 256 -2.29 -4.00 -7.32
N CYS A 257 -2.25 -2.73 -6.89
CA CYS A 257 -3.45 -1.88 -6.92
C CYS A 257 -3.17 -0.37 -6.95
N PHE A 258 -4.22 0.42 -7.25
CA PHE A 258 -4.19 1.87 -7.10
C PHE A 258 -4.37 2.26 -5.62
N ASP A 259 -3.36 2.01 -4.80
CA ASP A 259 -3.42 2.15 -3.34
C ASP A 259 -3.34 3.61 -2.83
N GLU A 260 -4.31 4.43 -3.24
CA GLU A 260 -4.57 5.75 -2.65
C GLU A 260 -6.09 5.93 -2.42
N PRO A 261 -6.51 6.62 -1.34
CA PRO A 261 -7.93 6.75 -0.98
C PRO A 261 -8.86 7.28 -2.08
N ILE A 262 -8.35 8.13 -2.98
CA ILE A 262 -9.11 8.74 -4.07
C ILE A 262 -9.56 7.72 -5.13
N TYR A 263 -8.84 6.61 -5.29
CA TYR A 263 -9.08 5.60 -6.33
C TYR A 263 -10.11 4.56 -5.90
N LYS A 264 -11.33 5.01 -5.60
CA LYS A 264 -12.43 4.14 -5.19
C LYS A 264 -12.93 3.26 -6.33
N ALA A 265 -13.06 1.96 -6.06
CA ALA A 265 -13.56 0.95 -6.99
C ALA A 265 -14.49 -0.04 -6.27
N THR A 266 -15.08 -0.94 -7.03
CA THR A 266 -15.81 -2.10 -6.49
C THR A 266 -14.92 -3.33 -6.51
N PHE A 267 -15.11 -4.26 -5.58
CA PHE A 267 -14.29 -5.46 -5.45
C PHE A 267 -15.18 -6.70 -5.47
N ARG A 268 -14.74 -7.75 -6.16
CA ARG A 268 -15.22 -9.11 -5.99
C ARG A 268 -14.04 -9.94 -5.53
N VAL A 269 -14.17 -10.62 -4.40
CA VAL A 269 -13.08 -11.41 -3.82
C VAL A 269 -13.45 -12.89 -3.90
N SER A 270 -12.51 -13.73 -4.30
CA SER A 270 -12.61 -15.18 -4.21
C SER A 270 -11.43 -15.71 -3.42
N LEU A 271 -11.70 -16.51 -2.38
CA LEU A 271 -10.68 -17.06 -1.49
C LEU A 271 -10.71 -18.58 -1.57
N LYS A 272 -9.62 -19.16 -2.07
CA LYS A 272 -9.34 -20.58 -2.05
C LYS A 272 -8.49 -20.92 -0.82
N HIS A 273 -8.95 -21.86 -0.01
CA HIS A 273 -8.28 -22.33 1.21
C HIS A 273 -8.62 -23.80 1.49
N GLU A 274 -7.88 -24.45 2.38
CA GLU A 274 -8.21 -25.79 2.86
C GLU A 274 -9.55 -25.80 3.60
N SER A 275 -10.30 -26.89 3.48
CA SER A 275 -11.62 -27.07 4.12
C SER A 275 -11.61 -27.02 5.65
N SER A 276 -10.45 -27.18 6.28
CA SER A 276 -10.25 -27.03 7.73
C SER A 276 -10.34 -25.58 8.23
N TYR A 277 -10.25 -24.61 7.30
CA TYR A 277 -10.42 -23.19 7.56
C TYR A 277 -11.75 -22.69 7.02
N GLN A 278 -12.21 -21.56 7.55
CA GLN A 278 -13.24 -20.71 6.97
C GLN A 278 -12.61 -19.43 6.44
N SER A 279 -13.26 -18.81 5.46
CA SER A 279 -12.87 -17.51 4.93
C SER A 279 -13.95 -16.45 5.11
N LEU A 280 -13.51 -15.22 5.31
CA LEU A 280 -14.32 -14.05 5.61
C LEU A 280 -13.88 -12.90 4.72
N SER A 281 -14.80 -12.03 4.32
CA SER A 281 -14.50 -10.80 3.60
C SER A 281 -15.55 -9.72 3.90
N ASN A 282 -15.50 -8.58 3.21
CA ASN A 282 -16.42 -7.46 3.41
C ASN A 282 -17.88 -7.79 3.09
N MET A 283 -18.10 -8.70 2.15
CA MET A 283 -19.42 -9.04 1.62
C MET A 283 -19.77 -10.50 1.95
N PRO A 284 -21.04 -10.90 1.94
CA PRO A 284 -21.42 -12.29 2.15
C PRO A 284 -20.94 -13.20 1.01
N VAL A 285 -20.77 -14.49 1.34
CA VAL A 285 -20.49 -15.54 0.36
C VAL A 285 -21.69 -15.67 -0.57
N GLU A 286 -21.46 -15.49 -1.87
CA GLU A 286 -22.45 -15.65 -2.95
C GLU A 286 -22.49 -17.11 -3.43
N ALA A 287 -21.33 -17.75 -3.53
CA ALA A 287 -21.20 -19.14 -3.94
C ALA A 287 -19.95 -19.78 -3.30
N SER A 288 -19.98 -21.10 -3.12
CA SER A 288 -18.84 -21.88 -2.65
C SER A 288 -18.67 -23.10 -3.53
N THR A 289 -17.43 -23.40 -3.92
CA THR A 289 -17.08 -24.60 -4.69
C THR A 289 -16.02 -25.40 -3.94
N SER A 290 -16.28 -26.69 -3.74
CA SER A 290 -15.33 -27.63 -3.15
C SER A 290 -14.63 -28.44 -4.25
N ASP A 291 -13.31 -28.53 -4.16
CA ASP A 291 -12.50 -29.41 -4.99
C ASP A 291 -12.37 -30.79 -4.31
N GLU A 292 -12.17 -31.87 -5.08
CA GLU A 292 -11.99 -33.23 -4.54
C GLU A 292 -10.78 -33.34 -3.60
N ASP A 293 -9.77 -32.49 -3.81
CA ASP A 293 -8.52 -32.43 -3.03
C ASP A 293 -8.68 -31.77 -1.64
N GLY A 294 -9.90 -31.52 -1.17
CA GLY A 294 -10.16 -30.94 0.16
C GLY A 294 -9.98 -29.41 0.25
N TRP A 295 -9.91 -28.74 -0.90
CA TRP A 295 -9.89 -27.28 -1.02
C TRP A 295 -11.29 -26.72 -1.25
N VAL A 296 -11.54 -25.53 -0.72
CA VAL A 296 -12.81 -24.80 -0.89
C VAL A 296 -12.50 -23.42 -1.42
N THR A 297 -13.26 -22.96 -2.41
CA THR A 297 -13.22 -21.61 -2.94
C THR A 297 -14.52 -20.90 -2.62
N ASN A 298 -14.46 -19.87 -1.77
CA ASN A 298 -15.61 -19.01 -1.48
C ASN A 298 -15.56 -17.77 -2.37
N HIS A 299 -16.65 -17.53 -3.10
CA HIS A 299 -16.86 -16.35 -3.92
C HIS A 299 -17.74 -15.37 -3.16
N PHE A 300 -17.20 -14.19 -2.83
CA PHE A 300 -17.93 -13.15 -2.12
C PHE A 300 -18.65 -12.21 -3.08
N SER A 301 -19.80 -11.70 -2.64
CA SER A 301 -20.59 -10.74 -3.40
C SER A 301 -19.80 -9.45 -3.69
N ARG A 302 -20.19 -8.73 -4.74
CA ARG A 302 -19.52 -7.48 -5.13
C ARG A 302 -19.72 -6.38 -4.07
N THR A 303 -18.64 -5.72 -3.66
CA THR A 303 -18.69 -4.59 -2.73
C THR A 303 -19.34 -3.35 -3.35
N PRO A 304 -19.91 -2.45 -2.53
CA PRO A 304 -20.07 -1.05 -2.90
C PRO A 304 -18.75 -0.40 -3.31
N ARG A 305 -18.82 0.79 -3.91
CA ARG A 305 -17.63 1.54 -4.31
C ARG A 305 -16.89 2.06 -3.07
N MET A 306 -15.67 1.59 -2.86
CA MET A 306 -14.85 1.88 -1.67
C MET A 306 -13.36 2.01 -2.01
N SER A 307 -12.58 2.53 -1.07
CA SER A 307 -11.11 2.64 -1.18
C SER A 307 -10.43 1.32 -0.82
N THR A 308 -9.20 1.10 -1.33
CA THR A 308 -8.42 -0.13 -1.11
C THR A 308 -8.20 -0.45 0.37
N TYR A 309 -8.00 0.56 1.22
CA TYR A 309 -7.71 0.37 2.63
C TYR A 309 -8.86 -0.21 3.47
N TYR A 310 -10.10 -0.17 2.97
CA TYR A 310 -11.26 -0.79 3.63
C TYR A 310 -11.44 -2.26 3.24
N LEU A 311 -10.75 -2.72 2.19
CA LEU A 311 -10.84 -4.11 1.76
C LEU A 311 -10.28 -4.99 2.86
N ALA A 312 -11.00 -6.06 3.17
CA ALA A 312 -10.63 -6.97 4.23
C ALA A 312 -10.96 -8.41 3.85
N TRP A 313 -10.09 -9.32 4.28
CA TRP A 313 -10.39 -10.74 4.36
C TRP A 313 -9.63 -11.41 5.49
N ALA A 314 -10.12 -12.58 5.88
CA ALA A 314 -9.44 -13.46 6.80
C ALA A 314 -9.63 -14.92 6.42
N VAL A 315 -8.63 -15.74 6.73
CA VAL A 315 -8.67 -17.21 6.67
C VAL A 315 -8.33 -17.70 8.07
N CYS A 316 -9.30 -18.30 8.75
CA CYS A 316 -9.17 -18.71 10.15
C CYS A 316 -10.04 -19.92 10.45
N ASN A 317 -9.89 -20.52 11.62
CA ASN A 317 -10.68 -21.64 12.11
C ASN A 317 -11.49 -21.23 13.36
N PHE A 318 -11.99 -20.01 13.35
CA PHE A 318 -12.88 -19.49 14.39
C PHE A 318 -14.31 -20.02 14.21
N THR A 319 -15.10 -19.92 15.26
CA THR A 319 -16.54 -20.09 15.23
C THR A 319 -17.21 -18.72 15.17
N TYR A 320 -18.50 -18.66 14.92
CA TYR A 320 -19.24 -17.40 14.99
C TYR A 320 -20.56 -17.58 15.74
N ARG A 321 -21.08 -16.48 16.28
CA ARG A 321 -22.44 -16.37 16.80
C ARG A 321 -23.13 -15.23 16.08
N GLU A 322 -24.37 -15.43 15.66
CA GLU A 322 -25.10 -14.43 14.89
C GLU A 322 -26.22 -13.82 15.72
N ALA A 323 -26.46 -12.53 15.47
CA ALA A 323 -27.62 -11.80 15.95
C ALA A 323 -28.22 -11.03 14.78
N VAL A 324 -29.54 -10.83 14.80
CA VAL A 324 -30.23 -10.03 13.78
C VAL A 324 -30.69 -8.74 14.44
N THR A 325 -30.33 -7.61 13.86
CA THR A 325 -30.79 -6.28 14.30
C THR A 325 -32.26 -6.06 13.92
N ASP A 326 -32.93 -5.09 14.53
CA ASP A 326 -34.32 -4.72 14.20
C ASP A 326 -34.50 -4.35 12.72
N ASN A 327 -33.44 -3.86 12.08
CA ASN A 327 -33.41 -3.51 10.65
C ASN A 327 -33.11 -4.72 9.73
N GLY A 328 -33.06 -5.94 10.25
CA GLY A 328 -32.82 -7.17 9.49
C GLY A 328 -31.35 -7.42 9.11
N VAL A 329 -30.40 -6.63 9.63
CA VAL A 329 -28.96 -6.86 9.38
C VAL A 329 -28.46 -7.97 10.29
N VAL A 330 -27.85 -9.00 9.69
CA VAL A 330 -27.17 -10.09 10.40
C VAL A 330 -25.79 -9.60 10.86
N VAL A 331 -25.52 -9.76 12.16
CA VAL A 331 -24.26 -9.39 12.82
C VAL A 331 -23.64 -10.66 13.37
N SER A 332 -22.49 -11.05 12.81
CA SER A 332 -21.78 -12.28 13.22
C SER A 332 -20.56 -11.93 14.08
N HIS A 333 -20.59 -12.34 15.34
CA HIS A 333 -19.48 -12.25 16.28
C HIS A 333 -18.56 -13.45 16.08
N ILE A 334 -17.39 -13.19 15.52
CA ILE A 334 -16.41 -14.23 15.22
C ILE A 334 -15.54 -14.44 16.44
N LEU A 335 -15.66 -15.63 17.01
CA LEU A 335 -15.09 -16.01 18.31
C LEU A 335 -14.23 -17.24 18.13
N ARG A 336 -13.17 -17.29 18.91
CA ARG A 336 -12.39 -18.50 19.06
C ARG A 336 -13.30 -19.64 19.52
N SER A 337 -13.15 -20.81 18.91
CA SER A 337 -13.91 -22.00 19.32
C SER A 337 -13.47 -22.42 20.72
N TYR A 338 -14.14 -21.90 21.74
CA TYR A 338 -14.13 -22.50 23.05
C TYR A 338 -15.24 -23.55 23.02
N TYR A 339 -14.90 -24.79 23.38
CA TYR A 339 -15.87 -25.86 23.52
C TYR A 339 -17.14 -25.33 24.18
N SER A 340 -18.28 -25.58 23.55
CA SER A 340 -19.58 -25.51 24.20
C SER A 340 -19.58 -26.49 25.37
N ARG A 341 -19.13 -26.02 26.53
CA ARG A 341 -19.46 -26.56 27.84
C ARG A 341 -19.93 -25.38 28.67
N THR A 342 -21.12 -24.93 28.35
CA THR A 342 -22.03 -24.43 29.37
C THR A 342 -23.30 -25.26 29.20
N LEU A 343 -23.27 -26.42 29.85
CA LEU A 343 -24.48 -27.02 30.38
C LEU A 343 -24.97 -26.09 31.49
N PHE A 344 -26.30 -25.94 31.52
CA PHE A 344 -27.16 -25.18 32.44
C PHE A 344 -27.42 -23.72 32.09
#